data_AF-A0A1Y0IC80-F1
#
_entry.id   AF-A0A1Y0IC80-F1
#
_cell.length_a   1.000
_cell.length_b   1.000
_cell.length_c   1.000
_cell.angle_alpha   90.00
_cell.angle_beta   90.00
_cell.angle_gamma   90.00
#
_symmetry.space_group_name_H-M   'P 1'
#
loop_
_entity.id
_entity.type
_entity.pdbx_description
1 polymer ?
#
loop_
_entity_poly.entity_id
_entity_poly.type
_entity_poly.pdbx_seq_one_letter_code
_entity_poly.pdbx_strand_id
1 'polypeptide(L)'
;MTKDEILNYLKVSRFKSVIVDQSLCEDYPGWVRTILIRPGFVVEIDYNPYNLDEGINPGYEAEFNSLDMLVSSLEEFLGRKIEDWVNFSKTGDYPNEPEKLMEILGKHNSLALLEKDMRDGVIELPKGALFTPVGLD
;
A
#
# COMPACT_ATOMS: atom_id res chain seq x y z
N MET A 1 -11.38 3.36 -11.14
CA MET A 1 -12.02 4.01 -9.97
C MET A 1 -12.33 5.49 -10.26
N THR A 2 -13.10 6.20 -9.42
CA THR A 2 -13.26 7.67 -9.48
C THR A 2 -12.99 8.36 -8.13
N LYS A 3 -12.73 9.67 -8.13
CA LYS A 3 -12.58 10.48 -6.90
C LYS A 3 -13.84 10.46 -6.03
N ASP A 4 -15.02 10.52 -6.65
CA ASP A 4 -16.29 10.42 -5.94
C ASP A 4 -16.48 9.05 -5.28
N GLU A 5 -16.02 7.98 -5.94
CA GLU A 5 -16.02 6.64 -5.36
C GLU A 5 -15.15 6.58 -4.10
N ILE A 6 -13.93 7.14 -4.14
CA ILE A 6 -13.05 7.26 -2.97
C ILE A 6 -13.77 8.01 -1.85
N LEU A 7 -14.27 9.22 -2.10
CA LEU A 7 -14.95 10.04 -1.10
C LEU A 7 -16.18 9.34 -0.50
N ASN A 8 -16.94 8.63 -1.32
CA ASN A 8 -18.09 7.87 -0.86
C ASN A 8 -17.65 6.73 0.07
N TYR A 9 -16.63 5.95 -0.31
CA TYR A 9 -16.10 4.87 0.54
C TYR A 9 -15.57 5.38 1.88
N LEU A 10 -14.82 6.49 1.88
CA LEU A 10 -14.34 7.12 3.12
C LEU A 10 -15.49 7.56 4.03
N LYS A 11 -16.65 7.95 3.47
CA LYS A 11 -17.83 8.35 4.25
C LYS A 11 -18.64 7.18 4.75
N VAL A 12 -18.87 6.14 3.95
CA VAL A 12 -19.88 5.11 4.26
C VAL A 12 -19.31 3.76 4.70
N SER A 13 -18.07 3.43 4.35
CA SER A 13 -17.50 2.13 4.71
C SER A 13 -17.34 1.98 6.23
N ARG A 14 -17.34 0.73 6.72
CA ARG A 14 -17.14 0.41 8.14
C ARG A 14 -15.76 0.85 8.63
N PHE A 15 -14.74 0.60 7.82
CA PHE A 15 -13.34 0.89 8.14
C PHE A 15 -12.91 2.32 7.77
N LYS A 16 -13.79 3.08 7.09
CA LYS A 16 -13.54 4.45 6.63
C LYS A 16 -12.30 4.57 5.73
N SER A 17 -11.89 3.50 5.07
CA SER A 17 -10.74 3.44 4.18
C SER A 17 -11.10 2.84 2.82
N VAL A 18 -10.23 3.05 1.84
CA VAL A 18 -10.30 2.38 0.54
C VAL A 18 -8.91 1.91 0.12
N ILE A 19 -8.80 0.63 -0.22
CA ILE A 19 -7.58 0.02 -0.75
C ILE A 19 -7.59 0.19 -2.27
N VAL A 20 -6.56 0.86 -2.78
CA VAL A 20 -6.44 1.25 -4.21
C VAL A 20 -5.35 0.49 -4.94
N ASP A 21 -4.43 -0.14 -4.21
CA ASP A 21 -3.41 -1.04 -4.75
C ASP A 21 -3.17 -2.18 -3.76
N GLN A 22 -3.08 -3.40 -4.28
CA GLN A 22 -2.51 -4.56 -3.60
C GLN A 22 -1.64 -5.31 -4.59
N SER A 23 -0.35 -5.41 -4.29
CA SER A 23 0.62 -6.01 -5.19
C SER A 23 1.70 -6.77 -4.42
N LEU A 24 2.17 -7.88 -5.00
CA LEU A 24 3.32 -8.60 -4.47
C LEU A 24 4.58 -7.74 -4.63
N CYS A 25 5.40 -7.68 -3.60
CA CYS A 25 6.68 -6.99 -3.64
C CYS A 25 7.71 -7.87 -4.33
N GLU A 26 8.22 -7.43 -5.49
CA GLU A 26 9.28 -8.15 -6.20
C GLU A 26 10.61 -8.10 -5.42
N ASP A 27 10.92 -6.94 -4.82
CA ASP A 27 12.15 -6.73 -4.03
C ASP A 27 12.09 -7.39 -2.65
N TYR A 28 10.88 -7.62 -2.14
CA TYR A 28 10.63 -8.25 -0.84
C TYR A 28 9.72 -9.48 -1.02
N PRO A 29 10.23 -10.59 -1.56
CA PRO A 29 9.43 -11.79 -1.77
C PRO A 29 8.76 -12.26 -0.48
N GLY A 30 7.48 -12.60 -0.58
CA GLY A 30 6.67 -12.95 0.58
C GLY A 30 5.90 -11.81 1.20
N TRP A 31 6.03 -10.59 0.67
CA TRP A 31 5.33 -9.41 1.14
C TRP A 31 4.36 -8.89 0.08
N VAL A 32 3.26 -8.30 0.54
CA VAL A 32 2.26 -7.60 -0.25
C VAL A 32 2.26 -6.15 0.16
N ARG A 33 2.50 -5.26 -0.80
CA ARG A 33 2.30 -3.83 -0.65
C ARG A 33 0.81 -3.53 -0.79
N THR A 34 0.23 -2.95 0.25
CA THR A 34 -1.15 -2.47 0.27
C THR A 34 -1.11 -0.95 0.33
N ILE A 35 -1.72 -0.27 -0.63
CA ILE A 35 -1.92 1.18 -0.58
C ILE A 35 -3.38 1.46 -0.28
N LEU A 36 -3.63 2.17 0.81
CA LEU A 36 -4.96 2.54 1.23
C LEU A 36 -5.07 4.04 1.51
N ILE A 37 -6.27 4.58 1.30
CA ILE A 37 -6.62 5.97 1.56
C ILE A 37 -7.56 6.00 2.76
N ARG A 38 -7.33 6.90 3.71
CA ARG A 38 -8.13 7.15 4.92
C ARG A 38 -8.74 8.56 4.91
N PRO A 39 -9.67 8.88 5.84
CA PRO A 39 -10.23 10.23 5.95
C PRO A 39 -9.12 11.24 6.24
N GLY A 40 -9.29 12.48 5.77
CA GLY A 40 -8.24 13.49 5.84
C GLY A 40 -7.22 13.41 4.70
N PHE A 41 -7.46 12.60 3.66
CA PHE A 41 -6.51 12.39 2.55
C PHE A 41 -5.16 11.83 3.04
N VAL A 42 -5.24 10.94 4.01
CA VAL A 42 -4.10 10.17 4.49
C VAL A 42 -3.91 8.95 3.59
N VAL A 43 -2.69 8.73 3.14
CA VAL A 43 -2.26 7.53 2.43
C VAL A 43 -1.42 6.70 3.37
N GLU A 44 -1.73 5.41 3.45
CA GLU A 44 -0.88 4.42 4.09
C GLU A 44 -0.39 3.43 3.05
N ILE A 45 0.89 3.07 3.15
CA ILE A 45 1.56 2.06 2.34
C ILE A 45 2.08 1.01 3.30
N ASP A 46 1.36 -0.09 3.42
CA ASP A 46 1.67 -1.17 4.33
C ASP A 46 2.33 -2.32 3.59
N TYR A 47 3.40 -2.87 4.17
CA TYR A 47 4.00 -4.11 3.73
C TYR A 47 3.50 -5.22 4.64
N ASN A 48 2.63 -6.07 4.12
CA ASN A 48 2.03 -7.18 4.88
C ASN A 48 2.68 -8.49 4.44
N PRO A 49 3.04 -9.41 5.34
CA PRO A 49 3.40 -10.74 4.91
C PRO A 49 2.23 -11.40 4.18
N TYR A 50 2.52 -12.14 3.10
CA TYR A 50 1.50 -12.81 2.29
C TYR A 50 0.66 -13.78 3.15
N ASN A 51 -0.67 -13.72 3.01
CA ASN A 51 -1.65 -14.48 3.80
C ASN A 51 -1.64 -14.22 5.33
N LEU A 52 -1.02 -13.13 5.80
CA LEU A 52 -1.08 -12.72 7.20
C LEU A 52 -1.73 -11.34 7.33
N ASP A 53 -2.95 -11.35 7.87
CA ASP A 53 -3.76 -10.14 8.08
C ASP A 53 -3.60 -9.55 9.50
N GLU A 54 -2.82 -10.19 10.37
CA GLU A 54 -2.67 -9.80 11.78
C GLU A 54 -1.23 -9.40 12.10
N GLY A 55 -1.03 -8.18 12.62
CA GLY A 55 0.26 -7.68 13.09
C GLY A 55 0.39 -6.16 13.03
N ILE A 56 1.41 -5.63 13.71
CA ILE A 56 1.95 -4.30 13.37
C ILE A 56 2.86 -4.53 12.18
N ASN A 57 2.44 -4.03 11.02
CA ASN A 57 3.18 -4.20 9.79
C ASN A 57 4.00 -2.94 9.50
N PRO A 58 5.26 -3.09 9.02
CA PRO A 58 6.07 -1.95 8.63
C PRO A 58 5.41 -1.26 7.43
N GLY A 59 5.39 0.07 7.47
CA GLY A 59 4.75 0.85 6.45
C GLY A 59 5.12 2.32 6.48
N TYR A 60 4.39 3.10 5.71
CA TYR A 60 4.52 4.55 5.68
C TYR A 60 3.16 5.21 5.70
N GLU A 61 3.07 6.37 6.35
CA GLU A 61 1.89 7.21 6.35
C GLU A 61 2.24 8.62 5.88
N ALA A 62 1.36 9.24 5.09
CA ALA A 62 1.44 10.66 4.74
C ALA A 62 0.06 11.29 4.57
N GLU A 63 -0.07 12.54 4.97
CA GLU A 63 -1.27 13.37 4.73
C GLU A 63 -1.05 14.31 3.53
N PHE A 64 -2.06 14.39 2.65
CA PHE A 64 -2.08 15.29 1.51
C PHE A 64 -3.04 16.46 1.74
N ASN A 65 -2.69 17.64 1.22
CA ASN A 65 -3.53 18.84 1.35
C ASN A 65 -4.87 18.74 0.62
N SER A 66 -4.98 17.87 -0.40
CA SER A 66 -6.21 17.67 -1.16
C SER A 66 -6.26 16.29 -1.80
N LEU A 67 -7.48 15.83 -2.10
CA LEU A 67 -7.68 14.61 -2.88
C LEU A 67 -7.02 14.68 -4.26
N ASP A 68 -6.98 15.86 -4.89
CA ASP A 68 -6.34 16.02 -6.20
C ASP A 68 -4.84 15.79 -6.15
N MET A 69 -4.16 16.31 -5.12
CA MET A 69 -2.73 16.08 -4.90
C MET A 69 -2.44 14.61 -4.60
N LEU A 70 -3.24 14.00 -3.73
CA LEU A 70 -3.15 12.58 -3.39
C LEU A 70 -3.28 11.72 -4.64
N VAL A 71 -4.35 11.91 -5.41
CA VAL A 71 -4.61 11.11 -6.61
C VAL A 71 -3.50 11.28 -7.64
N SER A 72 -3.10 12.53 -7.91
CA SER A 72 -2.02 12.79 -8.89
C SER A 72 -0.70 12.15 -8.47
N SER A 73 -0.39 12.18 -7.18
CA SER A 73 0.80 11.55 -6.61
C SER A 73 0.78 10.03 -6.75
N LEU A 74 -0.35 9.40 -6.41
CA LEU A 74 -0.51 7.96 -6.56
C LEU A 74 -0.55 7.52 -8.03
N GLU A 75 -1.10 8.32 -8.95
CA GLU A 75 -1.05 8.01 -10.39
C GLU A 75 0.39 7.99 -10.91
N GLU A 76 1.22 8.95 -10.51
CA GLU A 76 2.64 8.99 -10.86
C GLU A 76 3.37 7.77 -10.28
N PHE A 77 3.13 7.45 -9.00
CA PHE A 77 3.76 6.34 -8.30
C PHE A 77 3.36 4.97 -8.85
N LEU A 78 2.07 4.75 -9.12
CA LEU A 78 1.56 3.49 -9.65
C LEU A 78 1.75 3.35 -11.17
N GLY A 79 2.10 4.43 -11.87
CA GLY A 79 2.26 4.44 -13.32
C GLY A 79 0.95 4.24 -14.10
N ARG A 80 -0.21 4.43 -13.47
CA ARG A 80 -1.55 4.23 -14.06
C ARG A 80 -2.58 5.22 -13.54
N LYS A 81 -3.58 5.50 -14.36
CA LYS A 81 -4.62 6.49 -14.07
C LYS A 81 -5.67 5.97 -13.09
N ILE A 82 -6.32 6.88 -12.35
CA ILE A 82 -7.34 6.53 -11.35
C ILE A 82 -8.47 5.70 -11.95
N GLU A 83 -8.79 5.91 -13.23
CA GLU A 83 -9.79 5.14 -13.96
C GLU A 83 -9.45 3.64 -13.99
N ASP A 84 -8.16 3.30 -14.03
CA ASP A 84 -7.64 1.93 -14.07
C ASP A 84 -7.44 1.30 -12.68
N TRP A 85 -7.65 2.07 -11.61
CA TRP A 85 -7.52 1.54 -10.25
C TRP A 85 -8.72 0.64 -9.89
N VAL A 86 -8.42 -0.37 -9.08
CA VAL A 86 -9.39 -1.32 -8.53
C VAL A 86 -9.70 -0.96 -7.07
N ASN A 87 -10.97 -1.06 -6.70
CA ASN A 87 -11.40 -0.91 -5.31
C ASN A 87 -11.29 -2.26 -4.59
N PHE A 88 -10.11 -2.56 -4.05
CA PHE A 88 -9.87 -3.84 -3.37
C PHE A 88 -10.71 -3.98 -2.09
N SER A 89 -11.08 -2.87 -1.45
CA SER A 89 -12.05 -2.89 -0.33
C SER A 89 -13.46 -3.33 -0.74
N LYS A 90 -13.78 -3.25 -2.04
CA LYS A 90 -15.06 -3.71 -2.60
C LYS A 90 -14.99 -5.15 -3.09
N THR A 91 -13.93 -5.51 -3.81
CA THR A 91 -13.83 -6.82 -4.44
C THR A 91 -13.36 -7.90 -3.47
N GLY A 92 -12.53 -7.52 -2.49
CA GLY A 92 -11.84 -8.49 -1.64
C GLY A 92 -10.80 -9.31 -2.41
N ASP A 93 -10.45 -8.88 -3.64
CA ASP A 93 -9.40 -9.52 -4.42
C ASP A 93 -8.08 -9.41 -3.67
N TYR A 94 -7.28 -10.46 -3.75
CA TYR A 94 -5.93 -10.50 -3.21
C TYR A 94 -5.00 -11.05 -4.28
N PRO A 95 -3.73 -10.60 -4.36
CA PRO A 95 -2.79 -11.13 -5.34
C PRO A 95 -2.68 -12.65 -5.25
N ASN A 96 -2.75 -13.35 -6.39
CA ASN A 96 -2.55 -14.81 -6.39
C ASN A 96 -1.10 -15.14 -6.04
N GLU A 97 -0.90 -16.20 -5.25
CA GLU A 97 0.43 -16.68 -4.89
C GLU A 97 1.16 -17.20 -6.14
N PRO A 98 2.32 -16.65 -6.50
CA PRO A 98 3.13 -17.24 -7.54
C PRO A 98 3.61 -18.62 -7.08
N GLU A 99 3.50 -19.64 -7.93
CA GLU A 99 4.00 -21.00 -7.61
C GLU A 99 5.47 -21.01 -7.16
N LYS A 100 6.26 -20.02 -7.63
CA LYS A 100 7.67 -19.82 -7.26
C LYS A 100 7.88 -19.11 -5.92
N LEU A 101 6.87 -18.42 -5.38
CA LEU A 101 7.00 -17.64 -4.15
C LEU A 101 7.26 -18.55 -2.95
N MET A 102 6.62 -19.73 -2.93
CA MET A 102 6.89 -20.80 -1.96
C MET A 102 8.36 -21.24 -1.92
N GLU A 103 9.06 -21.28 -3.06
CA GLU A 103 10.49 -21.62 -3.12
C GLU A 103 11.40 -20.49 -2.61
N ILE A 104 10.95 -19.23 -2.71
CA ILE A 104 11.70 -18.03 -2.35
C ILE A 104 11.49 -17.67 -0.86
N LEU A 105 10.26 -17.83 -0.37
CA LEU A 105 9.87 -17.64 1.03
C LEU A 105 10.74 -18.44 2.01
N GLY A 106 11.21 -19.63 1.60
CA GLY A 106 12.07 -20.49 2.41
C GLY A 106 13.54 -20.05 2.49
N LYS A 107 13.97 -18.99 1.79
CA LYS A 107 15.41 -18.69 1.57
C LYS A 107 15.89 -17.30 1.98
N HIS A 108 15.01 -16.32 2.20
CA HIS A 108 15.43 -14.93 2.42
C HIS A 108 14.81 -14.30 3.68
N ASN A 109 15.64 -13.59 4.44
CA ASN A 109 15.22 -12.73 5.55
C ASN A 109 14.65 -11.41 5.02
N SER A 110 13.57 -11.50 4.22
CA SER A 110 12.98 -10.35 3.51
C SER A 110 12.54 -9.24 4.46
N LEU A 111 12.16 -9.57 5.71
CA LEU A 111 11.84 -8.58 6.73
C LEU A 111 13.04 -7.68 7.06
N ALA A 112 14.20 -8.26 7.38
CA ALA A 112 15.37 -7.48 7.75
C ALA A 112 15.87 -6.59 6.60
N LEU A 113 15.71 -7.06 5.35
CA LEU A 113 16.00 -6.24 4.16
C LEU A 113 15.00 -5.08 4.04
N LEU A 114 13.70 -5.35 4.12
CA LEU A 114 12.65 -4.34 4.09
C LEU A 114 12.89 -3.25 5.15
N GLU A 115 13.06 -3.63 6.41
CA GLU A 115 13.30 -2.67 7.49
C GLU A 115 14.59 -1.85 7.28
N LYS A 116 15.65 -2.48 6.75
CA LYS A 116 16.91 -1.79 6.45
C LYS A 116 16.66 -0.75 5.35
N ASP A 117 16.02 -1.13 4.25
CA ASP A 117 15.76 -0.21 3.13
C ASP A 117 14.81 0.91 3.53
N MET A 118 13.88 0.63 4.44
CA MET A 118 13.03 1.66 5.04
C MET A 118 13.83 2.68 5.86
N ARG A 119 14.74 2.20 6.73
CA ARG A 119 15.64 3.05 7.53
C ARG A 119 16.60 3.85 6.66
N ASP A 120 17.10 3.25 5.59
CA ASP A 120 18.05 3.86 4.66
C ASP A 120 17.36 4.81 3.65
N GLY A 121 16.02 4.84 3.60
CA GLY A 121 15.26 5.69 2.70
C GLY A 121 15.37 5.29 1.22
N VAL A 122 15.59 3.99 0.96
CA VAL A 122 15.77 3.45 -0.40
C VAL A 122 14.43 3.15 -1.08
N ILE A 123 13.38 2.92 -0.29
CA ILE A 123 12.04 2.63 -0.82
C ILE A 123 11.48 3.86 -1.52
N GLU A 124 11.08 3.67 -2.78
CA GLU A 124 10.37 4.71 -3.54
C GLU A 124 8.98 4.92 -2.94
N LEU A 125 8.62 6.20 -2.73
CA LEU A 125 7.35 6.60 -2.16
C LEU A 125 6.67 7.63 -3.06
N PRO A 126 5.33 7.77 -2.98
CA PRO A 126 4.62 8.82 -3.70
C PRO A 126 5.16 10.21 -3.35
N LYS A 127 5.15 11.12 -4.32
CA LYS A 127 5.68 12.48 -4.14
C LYS A 127 4.62 13.43 -3.58
N GLY A 128 5.03 14.63 -3.17
CA GLY A 128 4.08 15.69 -2.81
C GLY A 128 3.50 15.61 -1.39
N ALA A 129 3.96 14.67 -0.58
CA ALA A 129 3.75 14.62 0.86
C ALA A 129 5.01 14.10 1.58
N LEU A 130 5.10 14.33 2.89
CA LEU A 130 6.18 13.80 3.72
C LEU A 130 5.70 12.49 4.35
N PHE A 131 6.27 11.38 3.89
CA PHE A 131 5.97 10.05 4.44
C PHE A 131 6.78 9.80 5.72
N THR A 132 6.07 9.34 6.76
CA THR A 132 6.67 8.94 8.04
C THR A 132 6.63 7.41 8.12
N PRO A 133 7.74 6.74 8.43
CA PRO A 133 7.72 5.29 8.63
C PRO A 133 6.91 4.95 9.90
N VAL A 134 6.14 3.87 9.83
CA VAL A 134 5.35 3.31 10.92
C VAL A 134 5.64 1.82 11.04
N GLY A 135 5.41 1.25 12.23
CA GLY A 135 5.57 -0.20 12.44
C GLY A 135 7.00 -0.74 12.35
N LEU A 136 8.01 0.11 12.60
CA LEU A 136 9.39 -0.32 12.82
C LEU A 136 9.64 -0.37 14.35
N ASP A 137 9.92 -1.56 14.89
CA ASP A 137 10.34 -1.76 16.28
C ASP A 137 11.85 -1.49 16.51
#